data_AF-A0A5E4IY26-F1
#
_entry.id   AF-A0A5E4IY26-F1
#
_cell.length_a   1.000
_cell.length_b   1.000
_cell.length_c   1.000
_cell.angle_alpha   90.00
_cell.angle_beta   90.00
_cell.angle_gamma   90.00
#
_symmetry.space_group_name_H-M   'P 1'
#
loop_
_entity.id
_entity.type
_entity.pdbx_description
1 polymer ?
#
loop_
_entity_poly.entity_id
_entity_poly.type
_entity_poly.pdbx_seq_one_letter_code
_entity_poly.pdbx_strand_id
1 'polypeptide(L)'
;MLSVSRPGADRKMRESQAVTEPAVRARPEVKTEERAAAGEQKQKKRRRLKVAHPERCIGCLGCMFACSRIHTGQASLQDSAIKVMTQGGIEGDFRVVVCRSCENPPCVRACPAGALERRPDGSVVFHKDLCTACGKCEEACLVGAISLGKEKKPIKCMHCGACVDFCPHGVLQMEEVQT
;
A
#
# COMPACT_ATOMS: atom_id res chain seq x y z
N MET A 1 1.93 36.80 44.57
CA MET A 1 3.35 37.19 44.60
C MET A 1 4.16 36.01 45.14
N LEU A 2 4.81 35.25 44.27
CA LEU A 2 5.95 34.40 44.61
C LEU A 2 6.73 34.12 43.32
N SER A 3 7.80 34.87 43.20
CA SER A 3 8.88 34.80 42.22
C SER A 3 9.74 33.55 42.47
N VAL A 4 9.95 32.72 41.45
CA VAL A 4 11.13 31.84 41.42
C VAL A 4 11.73 31.84 40.01
N SER A 5 13.02 32.16 40.00
CA SER A 5 13.92 32.50 38.91
C SER A 5 14.11 31.41 37.85
N ARG A 6 14.31 31.85 36.59
CA ARG A 6 14.88 31.05 35.50
C ARG A 6 16.42 31.05 35.60
N PRO A 7 17.10 29.90 35.46
CA PRO A 7 18.51 29.87 35.08
C PRO A 7 18.67 29.67 33.56
N GLY A 8 19.60 30.43 32.96
CA GLY A 8 19.99 30.42 31.53
C GLY A 8 20.54 29.07 31.05
N ALA A 9 20.43 28.75 29.76
CA ALA A 9 21.19 29.35 28.64
C ALA A 9 22.70 29.20 28.84
N ASP A 10 23.24 28.05 28.41
CA ASP A 10 24.50 27.93 27.65
C ASP A 10 24.89 26.46 27.50
N ARG A 11 24.57 25.84 26.36
CA ARG A 11 25.25 24.62 25.93
C ARG A 11 25.71 24.78 24.50
N LYS A 12 26.90 25.37 24.41
CA LYS A 12 27.79 25.52 23.27
C LYS A 12 27.56 24.51 22.15
N MET A 13 27.34 25.06 20.97
CA MET A 13 27.60 24.45 19.68
C MET A 13 28.99 23.79 19.68
N ARG A 14 29.04 22.52 19.30
CA ARG A 14 30.27 21.87 18.83
C ARG A 14 30.10 21.67 17.33
N GLU A 15 30.84 22.45 16.58
CA GLU A 15 31.08 22.29 15.15
C GLU A 15 31.84 21.00 14.84
N SER A 16 31.74 20.61 13.56
CA SER A 16 32.73 19.91 12.76
C SER A 16 32.87 18.39 12.95
N GLN A 17 32.03 17.64 12.22
CA GLN A 17 32.53 16.47 11.49
C GLN A 17 31.97 16.51 10.07
N ALA A 18 32.81 16.98 9.15
CA ALA A 18 32.63 16.89 7.72
C ALA A 18 32.46 15.41 7.33
N VAL A 19 31.29 15.07 6.82
CA VAL A 19 31.09 13.82 6.07
C VAL A 19 31.71 14.03 4.70
N THR A 20 32.97 13.63 4.55
CA THR A 20 33.66 13.55 3.26
C THR A 20 33.08 12.41 2.46
N GLU A 21 32.49 12.73 1.31
CA GLU A 21 32.06 11.80 0.27
C GLU A 21 33.19 10.81 -0.09
N PRO A 22 32.95 9.49 -0.12
CA PRO A 22 33.92 8.57 -0.66
C PRO A 22 33.87 8.58 -2.20
N ALA A 23 35.04 8.83 -2.75
CA ALA A 23 35.39 8.87 -4.17
C ALA A 23 34.75 7.76 -5.02
N VAL A 24 34.08 8.21 -6.08
CA VAL A 24 33.69 7.42 -7.26
C VAL A 24 34.90 6.68 -7.80
N ARG A 25 34.86 5.34 -7.75
CA ARG A 25 35.77 4.48 -8.51
C ARG A 25 35.08 4.06 -9.80
N ALA A 26 35.54 4.63 -10.91
CA ALA A 26 35.23 4.17 -12.24
C ALA A 26 35.81 2.75 -12.48
N ARG A 27 35.03 1.91 -13.17
CA ARG A 27 35.46 0.68 -13.88
C ARG A 27 34.24 0.05 -14.57
N PRO A 28 34.44 -0.75 -15.63
CA PRO A 28 34.90 -0.39 -16.97
C PRO A 28 33.76 -0.59 -18.00
N GLU A 29 33.97 -0.10 -19.21
CA GLU A 29 33.04 -0.27 -20.34
C GLU A 29 32.88 -1.76 -20.69
N VAL A 30 31.64 -2.26 -20.64
CA VAL A 30 31.30 -3.61 -21.12
C VAL A 30 30.50 -3.49 -22.41
N LYS A 31 31.18 -3.97 -23.46
CA LYS A 31 30.83 -4.12 -24.86
C LYS A 31 29.35 -4.42 -25.15
N THR A 32 28.82 -3.62 -26.07
CA THR A 32 27.71 -3.94 -26.98
C THR A 32 28.02 -5.21 -27.78
N GLU A 33 27.28 -6.28 -27.57
CA GLU A 33 27.06 -7.31 -28.59
C GLU A 33 25.60 -7.75 -28.55
N GLU A 34 24.86 -7.21 -29.51
CA GLU A 34 23.56 -7.66 -29.96
C GLU A 34 23.65 -9.12 -30.41
N ARG A 35 22.90 -10.01 -29.75
CA ARG A 35 22.52 -11.31 -30.32
C ARG A 35 21.06 -11.60 -30.02
N ALA A 36 20.35 -11.76 -31.13
CA ALA A 36 18.93 -12.00 -31.24
C ALA A 36 18.48 -13.35 -30.66
N ALA A 37 17.18 -13.38 -30.35
CA ALA A 37 16.29 -14.54 -30.43
C ALA A 37 16.62 -15.78 -29.59
N ALA A 38 16.07 -15.81 -28.37
CA ALA A 38 15.32 -16.96 -27.85
C ALA A 38 14.45 -16.47 -26.70
N GLY A 39 13.14 -16.34 -26.95
CA GLY A 39 12.16 -15.92 -25.96
C GLY A 39 11.95 -17.00 -24.91
N GLU A 40 12.66 -16.87 -23.79
CA GLU A 40 12.32 -17.59 -22.57
C GLU A 40 11.40 -16.70 -21.74
N GLN A 41 10.09 -16.81 -21.96
CA GLN A 41 9.10 -16.14 -21.14
C GLN A 41 9.09 -16.79 -19.75
N LYS A 42 9.98 -16.32 -18.87
CA LYS A 42 9.97 -16.66 -17.45
C LYS A 42 8.62 -16.23 -16.87
N GLN A 43 7.72 -17.19 -16.68
CA GLN A 43 6.35 -16.97 -16.20
C GLN A 43 6.38 -16.14 -14.92
N LYS A 44 6.02 -14.86 -15.05
CA LYS A 44 6.16 -13.86 -13.98
C LYS A 44 5.06 -14.12 -12.95
N LYS A 45 5.39 -14.87 -11.90
CA LYS A 45 4.46 -15.15 -10.78
C LYS A 45 3.94 -13.84 -10.18
N ARG A 46 2.60 -13.69 -10.07
CA ARG A 46 1.97 -12.53 -9.42
C ARG A 46 1.85 -12.78 -7.92
N ARG A 47 2.12 -11.75 -7.10
CA ARG A 47 1.84 -11.77 -5.66
C ARG A 47 0.55 -11.01 -5.38
N ARG A 48 -0.34 -11.58 -4.55
CA ARG A 48 -1.56 -10.90 -4.05
C ARG A 48 -1.66 -11.00 -2.54
N LEU A 49 -2.43 -10.09 -1.96
CA LEU A 49 -2.76 -10.12 -0.54
C LEU A 49 -3.93 -11.08 -0.30
N LYS A 50 -3.82 -11.93 0.71
CA LYS A 50 -4.85 -12.88 1.15
C LYS A 50 -5.09 -12.72 2.64
N VAL A 51 -6.36 -12.84 3.05
CA VAL A 51 -6.72 -13.02 4.46
C VAL A 51 -6.62 -14.52 4.74
N ALA A 52 -5.62 -14.93 5.52
CA ALA A 52 -5.31 -16.32 5.79
C ALA A 52 -5.99 -16.84 7.06
N HIS A 53 -5.95 -16.05 8.14
CA HIS A 53 -6.45 -16.43 9.46
C HIS A 53 -7.37 -15.33 10.03
N PRO A 54 -8.59 -15.14 9.48
CA PRO A 54 -9.52 -14.11 9.94
C PRO A 54 -9.89 -14.25 11.42
N GLU A 55 -9.94 -15.48 11.95
CA GLU A 55 -10.28 -15.82 13.34
C GLU A 55 -9.31 -15.24 14.37
N ARG A 56 -8.10 -14.86 13.95
CA ARG A 56 -7.08 -14.27 14.83
C ARG A 56 -7.17 -12.74 14.88
N CYS A 57 -8.09 -12.13 14.13
CA CYS A 57 -8.21 -10.68 14.07
C CYS A 57 -8.88 -10.14 15.33
N ILE A 58 -8.14 -9.38 16.13
CA ILE A 58 -8.67 -8.70 17.34
C ILE A 58 -9.09 -7.24 17.09
N GLY A 59 -9.12 -6.80 15.82
CA GLY A 59 -9.51 -5.43 15.52
C GLY A 59 -8.50 -4.34 15.90
N CYS A 60 -7.20 -4.64 16.05
CA CYS A 60 -6.19 -3.65 16.48
C CYS A 60 -5.88 -2.54 15.45
N LEU A 61 -6.42 -2.63 14.23
CA LEU A 61 -6.29 -1.66 13.13
C LEU A 61 -4.85 -1.36 12.65
N GLY A 62 -3.83 -2.04 13.16
CA GLY A 62 -2.42 -1.80 12.79
C GLY A 62 -2.17 -1.94 11.28
N CYS A 63 -2.80 -2.95 10.65
CA CYS A 63 -2.73 -3.14 9.20
C CYS A 63 -3.35 -1.98 8.40
N MET A 64 -4.40 -1.33 8.93
CA MET A 64 -5.04 -0.17 8.29
C MET A 64 -4.15 1.08 8.39
N PHE A 65 -3.58 1.33 9.57
CA PHE A 65 -2.65 2.44 9.77
C PHE A 65 -1.37 2.28 8.95
N ALA A 66 -0.83 1.07 8.85
CA ALA A 66 0.30 0.79 7.96
C ALA A 66 -0.06 1.08 6.50
N CYS A 67 -1.25 0.65 6.07
CA CYS A 67 -1.71 0.84 4.70
C CYS A 67 -1.88 2.32 4.34
N SER A 68 -2.57 3.11 5.16
CA SER A 68 -2.79 4.53 4.88
C SER A 68 -1.49 5.33 4.92
N ARG A 69 -0.55 5.01 5.83
CA ARG A 69 0.79 5.63 5.82
C ARG A 69 1.53 5.37 4.51
N ILE A 70 1.46 4.16 3.96
CA ILE A 70 2.14 3.84 2.69
C ILE A 70 1.42 4.47 1.49
N HIS A 71 0.08 4.54 1.50
CA HIS A 71 -0.69 5.04 0.36
C HIS A 71 -0.80 6.57 0.29
N THR A 72 -0.99 7.22 1.44
CA THR A 72 -1.28 8.67 1.52
C THR A 72 -0.33 9.43 2.43
N GLY A 73 0.58 8.75 3.13
CA GLY A 73 1.46 9.38 4.13
C GLY A 73 0.73 9.77 5.42
N GLN A 74 -0.58 9.49 5.53
CA GLN A 74 -1.40 9.89 6.66
C GLN A 74 -1.83 8.70 7.49
N ALA A 75 -1.93 8.89 8.81
CA ALA A 75 -2.54 7.91 9.69
C ALA A 75 -4.07 8.09 9.71
N SER A 76 -4.75 7.60 8.68
CA SER A 76 -6.22 7.62 8.60
C SER A 76 -6.79 6.24 8.30
N LEU A 77 -7.91 5.90 8.95
CA LEU A 77 -8.63 4.65 8.68
C LEU A 77 -9.39 4.70 7.35
N GLN A 78 -9.88 5.89 6.95
CA GLN A 78 -10.64 6.08 5.71
C GLN A 78 -9.75 6.01 4.47
N ASP A 79 -8.50 6.44 4.61
CA ASP A 79 -7.51 6.42 3.52
C ASP A 79 -6.76 5.08 3.41
N SER A 80 -7.25 4.04 4.09
CA SER A 80 -6.68 2.69 4.04
C SER A 80 -7.32 1.84 2.93
N ALA A 81 -6.50 1.14 2.15
CA ALA A 81 -6.97 0.20 1.14
C ALA A 81 -7.40 -1.17 1.69
N ILE A 82 -7.14 -1.41 2.98
CA ILE A 82 -7.63 -2.57 3.75
C ILE A 82 -8.59 -2.07 4.82
N LYS A 83 -9.68 -2.79 5.06
CA LYS A 83 -10.69 -2.40 6.06
C LYS A 83 -10.88 -3.53 7.06
N VAL A 84 -10.74 -3.22 8.34
CA VAL A 84 -11.13 -4.09 9.44
C VAL A 84 -12.44 -3.54 9.98
N MET A 85 -13.50 -4.34 9.90
CA MET A 85 -14.86 -3.96 10.27
C MET A 85 -15.35 -4.91 11.36
N THR A 86 -16.08 -4.41 12.36
CA THR A 86 -16.84 -5.28 13.25
C THR A 86 -18.07 -5.81 12.51
N GLN A 87 -18.41 -7.08 12.70
CA GLN A 87 -19.69 -7.62 12.22
C GLN A 87 -20.88 -7.20 13.09
N GLY A 88 -20.62 -6.60 14.26
CA GLY A 88 -21.65 -6.25 15.24
C GLY A 88 -22.13 -7.46 16.05
N GLY A 89 -22.89 -7.19 17.11
CA GLY A 89 -23.34 -8.20 18.07
C GLY A 89 -22.43 -8.33 19.30
N ILE A 90 -22.92 -9.00 20.34
CA ILE A 90 -22.21 -9.19 21.61
C ILE A 90 -20.99 -10.11 21.43
N GLU A 91 -21.12 -11.10 20.54
CA GLU A 91 -20.05 -12.03 20.14
C GLU A 91 -19.55 -11.72 18.72
N GLY A 92 -19.63 -10.44 18.31
CA GLY A 92 -19.33 -10.03 16.95
C GLY A 92 -17.85 -10.14 16.60
N ASP A 93 -17.52 -11.01 15.65
CA ASP A 93 -16.16 -11.12 15.10
C ASP A 93 -15.76 -9.92 14.24
N PHE A 94 -14.46 -9.81 13.97
CA PHE A 94 -13.91 -8.85 13.02
C PHE A 94 -13.83 -9.45 11.61
N ARG A 95 -14.29 -8.67 10.63
CA ARG A 95 -14.15 -8.98 9.20
C ARG A 95 -13.06 -8.11 8.59
N VAL A 96 -12.09 -8.75 7.95
CA VAL A 96 -11.05 -8.05 7.19
C VAL A 96 -11.37 -8.08 5.70
N VAL A 97 -11.53 -6.90 5.11
CA VAL A 97 -11.84 -6.69 3.70
C VAL A 97 -10.57 -6.25 2.98
N VAL A 98 -10.15 -7.05 1.99
CA VAL A 98 -8.98 -6.78 1.14
C VAL A 98 -9.37 -6.86 -0.33
N CYS A 99 -8.60 -6.20 -1.18
CA CYS A 99 -8.73 -6.39 -2.62
C CYS A 99 -8.35 -7.83 -3.00
N ARG A 100 -9.16 -8.48 -3.84
CA ARG A 100 -8.92 -9.86 -4.28
C ARG A 100 -8.11 -9.99 -5.58
N SER A 101 -7.74 -8.87 -6.20
CA SER A 101 -7.11 -8.84 -7.53
C SER A 101 -7.87 -9.69 -8.56
N CYS A 102 -9.13 -9.33 -8.81
CA CYS A 102 -10.02 -10.08 -9.70
C CYS A 102 -9.43 -10.22 -11.12
N GLU A 103 -9.66 -11.36 -11.75
CA GLU A 103 -9.25 -11.61 -13.13
C GLU A 103 -9.97 -10.69 -14.11
N ASN A 104 -11.29 -10.56 -13.94
CA ASN A 104 -12.14 -9.62 -14.68
C ASN A 104 -12.59 -8.48 -13.74
N PRO A 105 -11.75 -7.45 -13.49
CA PRO A 105 -12.03 -6.42 -12.50
C PRO A 105 -13.23 -5.56 -12.92
N PRO A 106 -14.36 -5.59 -12.17
CA PRO A 106 -15.50 -4.73 -12.46
C PRO A 106 -15.14 -3.24 -12.26
N CYS A 107 -14.23 -2.94 -11.34
CA CYS A 107 -13.78 -1.58 -11.07
C CYS A 107 -13.06 -0.91 -12.25
N VAL A 108 -12.33 -1.67 -13.08
CA VAL A 108 -11.68 -1.16 -14.30
C VAL A 108 -12.75 -0.85 -15.35
N ARG A 109 -13.67 -1.79 -15.59
CA ARG A 109 -14.76 -1.63 -16.58
C ARG A 109 -15.72 -0.48 -16.24
N ALA A 110 -15.92 -0.22 -14.95
CA ALA A 110 -16.80 0.84 -14.48
C ALA A 110 -16.18 2.24 -14.56
N CYS A 111 -14.86 2.36 -14.78
CA CYS A 111 -14.18 3.65 -14.79
C CYS A 111 -14.37 4.36 -16.15
N PRO A 112 -15.14 5.47 -16.22
CA PRO A 112 -15.39 6.15 -17.50
C PRO A 112 -14.16 6.90 -18.01
N ALA A 113 -13.27 7.33 -17.12
CA ALA A 113 -12.07 8.09 -17.44
C ALA A 113 -10.84 7.22 -17.74
N GLY A 114 -10.95 5.88 -17.61
CA GLY A 114 -9.80 4.99 -17.80
C GLY A 114 -8.70 5.10 -16.74
N ALA A 115 -9.00 5.68 -15.57
CA ALA A 115 -8.02 5.89 -14.50
C ALA A 115 -7.57 4.61 -13.78
N LEU A 116 -8.30 3.50 -13.94
CA LEU A 116 -7.93 2.19 -13.41
C LEU A 116 -7.53 1.29 -14.57
N GLU A 117 -6.30 0.79 -14.54
CA GLU A 117 -5.75 -0.06 -15.60
C GLU A 117 -5.36 -1.42 -15.04
N ARG A 118 -5.79 -2.49 -15.70
CA ARG A 118 -5.32 -3.85 -15.37
C ARG A 118 -4.02 -4.12 -16.11
N ARG A 119 -2.94 -4.37 -15.37
CA ARG A 119 -1.65 -4.75 -15.93
C ARG A 119 -1.59 -6.24 -16.28
N PRO A 120 -0.65 -6.66 -17.15
CA PRO A 120 -0.44 -8.07 -17.49
C PRO A 120 -0.07 -8.94 -16.28
N ASP A 121 0.56 -8.33 -15.27
CA ASP A 121 0.86 -9.01 -14.01
C ASP A 121 -0.40 -9.32 -13.20
N GLY A 122 -1.59 -8.88 -13.61
CA GLY A 122 -2.89 -9.09 -12.96
C GLY A 122 -3.19 -8.10 -11.82
N SER A 123 -2.28 -7.16 -11.57
CA SER A 123 -2.53 -6.04 -10.66
C SER A 123 -3.37 -4.96 -11.35
N VAL A 124 -4.07 -4.14 -10.55
CA VAL A 124 -4.79 -2.97 -11.06
C VAL A 124 -4.10 -1.73 -10.53
N VAL A 125 -3.62 -0.91 -11.46
CA VAL A 125 -2.94 0.35 -11.17
C VAL A 125 -3.92 1.51 -11.28
N PHE A 126 -3.73 2.49 -10.42
CA PHE A 126 -4.56 3.68 -10.34
C PHE A 126 -3.75 4.90 -10.76
N HIS A 127 -4.21 5.55 -11.83
CA HIS A 127 -3.65 6.77 -12.39
C HIS A 127 -4.38 7.97 -11.81
N LYS A 128 -3.74 8.67 -10.87
CA LYS A 128 -4.35 9.79 -10.13
C LYS A 128 -4.75 10.95 -11.04
N ASP A 129 -4.01 11.18 -12.13
CA ASP A 129 -4.17 12.34 -13.01
C ASP A 129 -5.39 12.23 -13.94
N LEU A 130 -5.79 11.00 -14.29
CA LEU A 130 -6.97 10.73 -15.11
C LEU A 130 -8.26 10.65 -14.28
N CYS A 131 -8.15 10.62 -12.95
CA CYS A 131 -9.30 10.35 -12.08
C CYS A 131 -10.18 11.59 -11.90
N THR A 132 -11.46 11.47 -12.28
CA THR A 132 -12.47 12.52 -12.10
C THR A 132 -13.25 12.43 -10.78
N ALA A 133 -12.83 11.57 -9.85
CA ALA A 133 -13.48 11.36 -8.55
C ALA A 133 -14.99 10.97 -8.63
N CYS A 134 -15.40 10.29 -9.70
CA CYS A 134 -16.81 9.95 -9.97
C CYS A 134 -17.42 8.83 -9.10
N GLY A 135 -16.66 8.15 -8.24
CA GLY A 135 -17.19 7.12 -7.32
C GLY A 135 -17.57 5.77 -7.92
N LYS A 136 -17.83 5.65 -9.23
CA LYS A 136 -18.31 4.41 -9.87
C LYS A 136 -17.49 3.14 -9.58
N CYS A 137 -16.18 3.28 -9.37
CA CYS A 137 -15.31 2.14 -9.06
C CYS A 137 -15.50 1.58 -7.63
N GLU A 138 -15.98 2.40 -6.68
CA GLU A 138 -16.36 1.98 -5.33
C GLU A 138 -17.63 1.12 -5.40
N GLU A 139 -18.67 1.62 -6.06
CA GLU A 139 -19.95 0.92 -6.28
C GLU A 139 -19.78 -0.40 -7.03
N ALA A 140 -18.91 -0.43 -8.04
CA ALA A 140 -18.64 -1.63 -8.82
C ALA A 140 -17.88 -2.72 -8.05
N CYS A 141 -17.30 -2.40 -6.89
CA CYS A 141 -16.51 -3.37 -6.13
C CYS A 141 -17.38 -4.29 -5.27
N LEU A 142 -17.68 -5.49 -5.78
CA LEU A 142 -18.48 -6.50 -5.07
C LEU A 142 -17.94 -6.90 -3.68
N VAL A 143 -16.63 -6.73 -3.45
CA VAL A 143 -15.99 -7.05 -2.17
C VAL A 143 -16.02 -5.86 -1.20
N GLY A 144 -16.29 -4.65 -1.69
CA GLY A 144 -16.21 -3.41 -0.90
C GLY A 144 -14.78 -2.98 -0.55
N ALA A 145 -13.78 -3.47 -1.30
CA ALA A 145 -12.36 -3.22 -1.03
C ALA A 145 -11.89 -1.81 -1.48
N ILE A 146 -12.62 -1.17 -2.39
CA ILE A 146 -12.35 0.21 -2.81
C ILE A 146 -13.19 1.12 -1.92
N SER A 147 -12.63 2.23 -1.44
CA SER A 147 -13.37 3.34 -0.84
C SER A 147 -12.88 4.67 -1.39
N LEU A 148 -13.72 5.69 -1.35
CA LEU A 148 -13.28 7.06 -1.53
C LEU A 148 -12.58 7.57 -0.26
N GLY A 149 -11.33 7.99 -0.40
CA GLY A 149 -10.58 8.65 0.67
C GLY A 149 -11.03 10.09 0.89
N LYS A 150 -10.33 10.82 1.77
CA LYS A 150 -10.64 12.22 2.10
C LYS A 150 -10.66 13.16 0.88
N GLU A 151 -9.77 12.92 -0.07
CA GLU A 151 -9.68 13.70 -1.32
C GLU A 151 -10.72 13.31 -2.37
N LYS A 152 -11.74 12.50 -2.01
CA LYS A 152 -12.73 11.89 -2.92
C LYS A 152 -12.11 11.06 -4.04
N LYS A 153 -10.84 10.67 -3.91
CA LYS A 153 -10.15 9.77 -4.83
C LYS A 153 -10.25 8.33 -4.31
N PRO A 154 -10.40 7.35 -5.22
CA PRO A 154 -10.50 5.95 -4.81
C PRO A 154 -9.17 5.46 -4.24
N ILE A 155 -9.25 4.78 -3.10
CA ILE A 155 -8.14 4.11 -2.46
C ILE A 155 -8.17 2.64 -2.91
N LYS A 156 -7.21 2.29 -3.76
CA LYS A 156 -7.06 0.94 -4.31
C LYS A 156 -5.79 0.29 -3.77
N CYS A 157 -5.91 -0.93 -3.27
CA CYS A 157 -4.77 -1.71 -2.79
C CYS A 157 -3.83 -2.04 -3.96
N MET A 158 -2.53 -1.77 -3.77
CA MET A 158 -1.45 -2.07 -4.71
C MET A 158 -0.70 -3.38 -4.40
N HIS A 159 -1.20 -4.18 -3.44
CA HIS A 159 -0.57 -5.44 -3.01
C HIS A 159 0.90 -5.31 -2.59
N CYS A 160 1.27 -4.19 -1.96
CA CYS A 160 2.64 -3.95 -1.47
C CYS A 160 3.05 -4.86 -0.30
N GLY A 161 2.09 -5.41 0.44
CA GLY A 161 2.36 -6.32 1.56
C GLY A 161 2.67 -5.67 2.90
N ALA A 162 2.78 -4.33 2.99
CA ALA A 162 3.08 -3.64 4.25
C ALA A 162 2.11 -3.99 5.39
N CYS A 163 0.84 -4.27 5.08
CA CYS A 163 -0.14 -4.70 6.07
C CYS A 163 0.15 -6.08 6.69
N VAL A 164 0.88 -6.96 5.98
CA VAL A 164 1.31 -8.27 6.47
C VAL A 164 2.38 -8.11 7.53
N ASP A 165 3.39 -7.29 7.26
CA ASP A 165 4.52 -7.05 8.18
C ASP A 165 4.06 -6.42 9.50
N PHE A 166 3.00 -5.61 9.46
CA PHE A 166 2.43 -4.94 10.63
C PHE A 166 1.34 -5.74 11.35
N CYS A 167 1.00 -6.95 10.89
CA CYS A 167 -0.02 -7.77 11.54
C CYS A 167 0.62 -8.71 12.59
N PRO A 168 0.56 -8.40 13.90
CA PRO A 168 1.18 -9.27 14.91
C PRO A 168 0.48 -10.63 15.06
N HIS A 169 -0.76 -10.75 14.59
CA HIS A 169 -1.57 -11.97 14.70
C HIS A 169 -1.50 -12.89 13.47
N GLY A 170 -0.74 -12.50 12.43
CA GLY A 170 -0.59 -13.32 11.22
C GLY A 170 -1.89 -13.52 10.43
N VAL A 171 -2.84 -12.59 10.52
CA VAL A 171 -4.14 -12.65 9.83
C VAL A 171 -3.98 -12.55 8.31
N LEU A 172 -2.97 -11.79 7.87
CA LEU A 172 -2.72 -11.43 6.48
C LEU A 172 -1.49 -12.15 5.95
N GLN A 173 -1.52 -12.59 4.69
CA GLN A 173 -0.39 -13.21 4.01
C GLN A 173 -0.32 -12.78 2.55
N MET A 174 0.90 -12.82 1.99
CA MET A 174 1.09 -12.67 0.55
C MET A 174 1.09 -14.04 -0.11
N GLU A 175 0.22 -14.23 -1.10
CA GLU A 175 0.06 -15.48 -1.86
C GLU A 175 0.60 -15.28 -3.28
N GLU A 176 1.34 -16.27 -3.79
CA GLU A 176 1.70 -16.36 -5.21
C GLU A 176 0.54 -16.99 -5.99
N VAL A 177 0.08 -16.30 -7.03
CA VAL A 177 -1.00 -16.78 -7.91
C VAL A 177 -0.41 -17.06 -9.28
N GLN A 178 -0.54 -18.30 -9.73
CA GLN A 178 -0.22 -18.69 -11.09
C GLN A 178 -1.30 -18.13 -12.01
N THR A 179 -0.87 -17.52 -13.12
CA THR A 179 -1.77 -16.90 -14.09
C THR A 179 -1.97 -17.86 -15.23
#